data_AF-A0A961CYZ2-F1
#
_entry.id   AF-A0A961CYZ2-F1
#
_cell.length_a   1.000
_cell.length_b   1.000
_cell.length_c   1.000
_cell.angle_alpha   90.00
_cell.angle_beta   90.00
_cell.angle_gamma   90.00
#
_symmetry.space_group_name_H-M   'P 1'
#
loop_
_entity.id
_entity.type
_entity.pdbx_description
1 polymer ?
#
loop_
_entity_poly.entity_id
_entity_poly.type
_entity_poly.pdbx_seq_one_letter_code
_entity_poly.pdbx_strand_id
1 'polypeptide(L)'
;MATATVAPVLGALENQPRSGPVTGWPSILRLQLRLDRIKSLVWIASVVALVVVSAISVSELYPDEASVQGYARLVSDNAAVVVQAGPGYGLQTDPSTGAVLMNELSLWTIVLVGLMSILLVTRHTRSEEETERAELLRSTPVGRHAAGLATMVNALLVNVVAAGAVILGTIASGFGAVGSIAFGLALCTSGLLFAAISLVAAQVAATGRAATGIGLAVLAVSFLLRAIGDVTGSFLTWLSPIGIGQGVRAFADERWWTPVLSLGLAAGVTWLAAVLAARRDFGAGMIPERAGRPAATRWIQGPFALALRLQRGALLGWFCGIVFFSAFYGALASEAEEMLADNPDLEQFFALSAGSSITDAFLASAVLILALLLAGYGISGVLRLSGEENNGRVEALLATPTTRTRWACGHLLVTAIGCVGVAAAGGLAVGIGAAVTTGDSSLVAEMLWALLAYVPAVGVLAGVAFVLWAWVPRLAILGWVGLVWSAVVGLLAQLLDLPDWVVSLSPLDHVPS
;
A
#
# COMPACT_ATOMS: atom_id res chain seq x y z
N MET A 1 15.82 -33.79 -68.28
CA MET A 1 16.13 -32.89 -67.16
C MET A 1 15.55 -31.52 -67.49
N ALA A 2 14.36 -31.20 -66.95
CA ALA A 2 13.71 -29.92 -67.15
C ALA A 2 13.91 -29.08 -65.88
N THR A 3 14.58 -27.95 -66.01
CA THR A 3 14.80 -26.95 -64.97
C THR A 3 13.51 -26.15 -64.79
N ALA A 4 12.83 -26.34 -63.66
CA ALA A 4 11.69 -25.53 -63.25
C ALA A 4 12.19 -24.25 -62.55
N THR A 5 12.02 -23.11 -63.21
CA THR A 5 12.21 -21.78 -62.63
C THR A 5 11.02 -21.46 -61.73
N VAL A 6 11.23 -21.42 -60.42
CA VAL A 6 10.24 -20.92 -59.45
C VAL A 6 10.25 -19.39 -59.51
N ALA A 7 9.15 -18.78 -59.97
CA ALA A 7 8.94 -17.34 -59.90
C ALA A 7 8.77 -16.90 -58.43
N PRO A 8 9.32 -15.74 -58.01
CA PRO A 8 9.14 -15.26 -56.65
C PRO A 8 7.70 -14.76 -56.48
N VAL A 9 6.99 -15.33 -55.51
CA VAL A 9 5.69 -14.81 -55.04
C VAL A 9 5.95 -13.53 -54.25
N LEU A 10 6.15 -12.40 -54.96
CA LEU A 10 6.31 -11.07 -54.35
C LEU A 10 5.04 -10.21 -54.40
N GLY A 11 3.91 -10.76 -54.88
CA GLY A 11 2.68 -9.99 -55.08
C GLY A 11 1.65 -9.98 -53.94
N ALA A 12 1.89 -10.68 -52.81
CA ALA A 12 0.85 -10.90 -51.79
C ALA A 12 1.07 -10.16 -50.45
N LEU A 13 2.16 -9.41 -50.28
CA LEU A 13 2.43 -8.68 -49.03
C LEU A 13 2.04 -7.20 -49.06
N GLU A 14 1.57 -6.69 -50.20
CA GLU A 14 1.42 -5.24 -50.41
C GLU A 14 0.13 -4.64 -49.83
N ASN A 15 -0.77 -5.47 -49.29
CA ASN A 15 -2.05 -5.05 -48.69
C ASN A 15 -2.32 -5.65 -47.30
N GLN A 16 -1.28 -5.86 -46.48
CA GLN A 16 -1.55 -5.97 -45.04
C GLN A 16 -1.90 -4.56 -44.51
N PRO A 17 -3.09 -4.34 -43.92
CA PRO A 17 -3.41 -3.05 -43.33
C PRO A 17 -2.30 -2.70 -42.35
N ARG A 18 -1.62 -1.58 -42.58
CA ARG A 18 -0.55 -1.10 -41.71
C ARG A 18 -1.10 -1.09 -40.28
N SER A 19 -0.65 -2.04 -39.47
CA SER A 19 -1.06 -2.15 -38.08
C SER A 19 -0.67 -0.85 -37.38
N GLY A 20 -1.66 -0.01 -37.10
CA GLY A 20 -1.47 1.21 -36.34
C GLY A 20 -0.84 0.93 -34.96
N PRO A 21 -0.27 1.95 -34.31
CA PRO A 21 0.48 1.81 -33.05
C PRO A 21 -0.30 1.16 -31.90
N VAL A 22 -1.63 1.14 -31.99
CA VAL A 22 -2.54 0.60 -30.97
C VAL A 22 -3.32 -0.63 -31.45
N THR A 23 -3.00 -1.19 -32.61
CA THR A 23 -3.71 -2.37 -33.16
C THR A 23 -3.75 -3.51 -32.14
N GLY A 24 -4.92 -4.15 -31.99
CA GLY A 24 -5.09 -5.28 -31.06
C GLY A 24 -5.39 -4.90 -29.60
N TRP A 25 -5.43 -3.60 -29.24
CA TRP A 25 -5.73 -3.16 -27.86
C TRP A 25 -7.07 -3.68 -27.30
N PRO A 26 -8.18 -3.81 -28.07
CA PRO A 26 -9.45 -4.29 -27.51
C PRO A 26 -9.40 -5.75 -27.08
N SER A 27 -8.65 -6.59 -27.81
CA SER A 27 -8.47 -8.00 -27.49
C SER A 27 -7.64 -8.17 -26.22
N ILE A 28 -6.57 -7.36 -26.06
CA ILE A 28 -5.76 -7.33 -24.85
C ILE A 28 -6.60 -6.86 -23.66
N LEU A 29 -7.38 -5.79 -23.81
CA LEU A 29 -8.27 -5.30 -22.75
C LEU A 29 -9.26 -6.39 -22.32
N ARG A 30 -9.89 -7.09 -23.27
CA ARG A 30 -10.82 -8.19 -22.96
C ARG A 30 -10.13 -9.31 -22.17
N LEU A 31 -8.88 -9.64 -22.51
CA LEU A 31 -8.10 -10.63 -21.76
C LEU A 31 -7.79 -10.13 -20.34
N GLN A 32 -7.32 -8.89 -20.19
CA GLN A 32 -7.01 -8.30 -18.89
C GLN A 32 -8.23 -8.29 -17.98
N LEU A 33 -9.39 -7.84 -18.48
CA LEU A 33 -10.65 -7.83 -17.73
C LEU A 33 -11.06 -9.24 -17.25
N ARG A 34 -10.86 -10.27 -18.07
CA ARG A 34 -11.14 -11.67 -17.68
C ARG A 34 -10.19 -12.16 -16.59
N LEU A 35 -8.90 -11.82 -16.68
CA LEU A 35 -7.88 -12.22 -15.72
C LEU A 35 -7.98 -11.48 -14.38
N ASP A 36 -8.58 -10.29 -14.39
CA ASP A 36 -8.65 -9.41 -13.22
C ASP A 36 -10.00 -9.30 -12.57
N ARG A 37 -11.08 -9.79 -13.19
CA ARG A 37 -12.46 -9.66 -12.68
C ARG A 37 -12.59 -9.88 -11.17
N ILE A 38 -12.00 -10.95 -10.62
CA ILE A 38 -12.09 -11.24 -9.18
C ILE A 38 -11.28 -10.22 -8.36
N LYS A 39 -10.04 -9.93 -8.77
CA LYS A 39 -9.18 -9.02 -8.01
C LYS A 39 -9.72 -7.58 -8.05
N SER A 40 -10.15 -7.11 -9.23
CA SER A 40 -10.80 -5.80 -9.37
C SER A 40 -12.09 -5.73 -8.56
N LEU A 41 -12.92 -6.78 -8.58
CA LEU A 41 -14.13 -6.84 -7.76
C LEU A 41 -13.83 -6.78 -6.26
N VAL A 42 -12.81 -7.51 -5.78
CA VAL A 42 -12.39 -7.47 -4.39
C VAL A 42 -11.92 -6.06 -4.01
N TRP A 43 -11.07 -5.43 -4.83
CA TRP A 43 -10.62 -4.05 -4.58
C TRP A 43 -11.79 -3.05 -4.53
N ILE A 44 -12.68 -3.11 -5.53
CA ILE A 44 -13.87 -2.24 -5.59
C ILE A 44 -14.74 -2.48 -4.36
N ALA A 45 -15.05 -3.73 -4.04
CA ALA A 45 -15.87 -4.08 -2.88
C ALA A 45 -15.23 -3.62 -1.58
N SER A 46 -13.91 -3.75 -1.39
CA SER A 46 -13.21 -3.28 -0.20
C SER A 46 -13.26 -1.76 -0.06
N VAL A 47 -13.03 -1.01 -1.15
CA VAL A 47 -13.11 0.46 -1.12
C VAL A 47 -14.54 0.93 -0.82
N VAL A 48 -15.54 0.32 -1.48
CA VAL A 48 -16.95 0.66 -1.26
C VAL A 48 -17.39 0.30 0.16
N ALA A 49 -17.01 -0.88 0.66
CA ALA A 49 -17.33 -1.33 2.00
C ALA A 49 -16.72 -0.39 3.04
N LEU A 50 -15.44 -0.02 2.89
CA LEU A 50 -14.79 0.95 3.77
C LEU A 50 -15.56 2.27 3.80
N VAL A 51 -15.92 2.82 2.63
CA VAL A 51 -16.66 4.08 2.56
C VAL A 51 -18.06 3.97 3.18
N VAL A 52 -18.83 2.94 2.84
CA VAL A 52 -20.22 2.80 3.30
C VAL A 52 -20.28 2.50 4.79
N VAL A 53 -19.43 1.60 5.30
CA VAL A 53 -19.35 1.30 6.74
C VAL A 53 -19.00 2.56 7.51
N SER A 54 -17.97 3.29 7.08
CA SER A 54 -17.59 4.53 7.74
C SER A 54 -18.63 5.64 7.59
N ALA A 55 -19.34 5.74 6.46
CA ALA A 55 -20.45 6.69 6.30
C ALA A 55 -21.59 6.43 7.30
N ILE A 56 -21.90 5.16 7.58
CA ILE A 56 -22.85 4.76 8.61
C ILE A 56 -22.30 5.11 10.00
N SER A 57 -21.06 4.70 10.30
CA SER A 57 -20.43 4.95 11.60
C SER A 57 -20.31 6.45 11.92
N VAL A 58 -19.91 7.29 10.97
CA VAL A 58 -19.81 8.75 11.15
C VAL A 58 -21.20 9.35 11.41
N SER A 59 -22.25 8.86 10.75
CA SER A 59 -23.61 9.36 10.96
C SER A 59 -24.17 8.96 12.33
N GLU A 60 -23.78 7.80 12.85
CA GLU A 60 -24.15 7.34 14.20
C GLU A 60 -23.35 8.05 15.30
N LEU A 61 -22.06 8.30 15.06
CA LEU A 61 -21.16 8.91 16.03
C LEU A 61 -21.34 10.43 16.13
N TYR A 62 -21.75 11.09 15.03
CA TYR A 62 -21.95 12.54 14.97
C TYR A 62 -23.38 12.91 14.51
N PRO A 63 -24.42 12.59 15.31
CA PRO A 63 -25.82 12.74 14.91
C PRO A 63 -26.36 14.17 14.95
N ASP A 64 -25.72 15.06 15.72
CA ASP A 64 -26.17 16.44 15.96
C ASP A 64 -25.07 17.48 15.72
N GLU A 65 -25.47 18.74 15.55
CA GLU A 65 -24.54 19.83 15.23
C GLU A 65 -23.47 20.05 16.32
N ALA A 66 -23.80 19.79 17.59
CA ALA A 66 -22.83 19.96 18.68
C ALA A 66 -21.72 18.91 18.61
N SER A 67 -22.04 17.66 18.29
CA SER A 67 -21.06 16.59 18.07
C SER A 67 -20.12 16.88 16.90
N VAL A 68 -20.65 17.38 15.77
CA VAL A 68 -19.85 17.77 14.59
C VAL A 68 -18.95 18.98 14.90
N GLN A 69 -19.45 19.96 15.64
CA GLN A 69 -18.63 21.10 16.08
C GLN A 69 -17.53 20.68 17.06
N GLY A 70 -17.80 19.70 17.94
CA GLY A 70 -16.79 19.10 18.81
C GLY A 70 -15.64 18.48 18.01
N TYR A 71 -15.97 17.69 16.98
CA TYR A 71 -14.98 17.15 16.06
C TYR A 71 -14.19 18.24 15.33
N ALA A 72 -14.85 19.30 14.86
CA ALA A 72 -14.19 20.38 14.15
C ALA A 72 -13.12 21.09 15.00
N ARG A 73 -13.36 21.27 16.31
CA ARG A 73 -12.39 21.83 17.26
C ARG A 73 -11.20 20.89 17.47
N LEU A 74 -11.48 19.59 17.63
CA LEU A 74 -10.44 18.57 17.76
C LEU A 74 -9.48 18.57 16.56
N VAL A 75 -10.00 18.77 15.35
CA VAL A 75 -9.17 18.82 14.12
C VAL A 75 -8.42 20.14 13.98
N SER A 76 -9.00 21.28 14.39
CA SER A 76 -8.36 22.59 14.22
C SER A 76 -7.12 22.76 15.11
N ASP A 77 -7.14 22.14 16.28
CA ASP A 77 -6.16 22.39 17.32
C ASP A 77 -5.04 21.33 17.31
N ASN A 78 -5.19 20.28 16.51
CA ASN A 78 -4.27 19.15 16.46
C ASN A 78 -3.61 18.97 15.07
N ALA A 79 -2.31 19.28 14.99
CA ALA A 79 -1.54 19.17 13.76
C ALA A 79 -1.39 17.71 13.26
N ALA A 80 -1.41 16.73 14.16
CA ALA A 80 -1.32 15.33 13.78
C ALA A 80 -2.59 14.79 13.14
N VAL A 81 -3.75 15.22 13.62
CA VAL A 81 -5.03 14.91 13.00
C VAL A 81 -5.05 15.48 11.59
N VAL A 82 -4.46 16.66 11.36
CA VAL A 82 -4.28 17.22 10.00
C VAL A 82 -3.35 16.36 9.13
N VAL A 83 -2.27 15.81 9.72
CA VAL A 83 -1.37 14.87 9.04
C VAL A 83 -2.03 13.50 8.80
N GLN A 84 -2.98 13.05 9.62
CA GLN A 84 -3.60 11.74 9.43
C GLN A 84 -4.85 11.80 8.53
N ALA A 85 -5.68 12.81 8.71
CA ALA A 85 -7.00 12.90 8.11
C ALA A 85 -6.97 13.82 6.88
N GLY A 86 -6.44 15.03 7.07
CA GLY A 86 -6.41 16.08 6.06
C GLY A 86 -6.61 17.46 6.68
N PRO A 87 -6.60 18.53 5.87
CA PRO A 87 -6.69 19.91 6.35
C PRO A 87 -8.09 20.31 6.86
N GLY A 88 -9.01 19.37 7.08
CA GLY A 88 -10.33 19.67 7.62
C GLY A 88 -11.19 20.59 6.74
N TYR A 89 -11.16 20.43 5.42
CA TYR A 89 -11.95 21.27 4.52
C TYR A 89 -13.44 21.26 4.90
N GLY A 90 -14.04 22.44 5.04
CA GLY A 90 -15.44 22.62 5.46
C GLY A 90 -15.64 22.64 6.98
N LEU A 91 -14.79 22.00 7.78
CA LEU A 91 -14.99 21.86 9.23
C LEU A 91 -14.97 23.19 9.99
N GLN A 92 -14.25 24.21 9.52
CA GLN A 92 -14.21 25.52 10.19
C GLN A 92 -15.28 26.50 9.70
N THR A 93 -15.78 26.35 8.47
CA THR A 93 -16.69 27.31 7.84
C THR A 93 -18.15 26.87 7.94
N ASP A 94 -18.41 25.60 7.64
CA ASP A 94 -19.74 24.99 7.64
C ASP A 94 -19.59 23.50 8.04
N PRO A 95 -19.40 23.22 9.35
CA PRO A 95 -19.20 21.87 9.84
C PRO A 95 -20.40 21.00 9.48
N SER A 96 -20.15 19.93 8.74
CA SER A 96 -21.18 18.96 8.35
C SER A 96 -20.67 17.53 8.53
N THR A 97 -21.59 16.58 8.72
CA THR A 97 -21.27 15.15 8.77
C THR A 97 -20.52 14.69 7.51
N GLY A 98 -20.78 15.31 6.35
CA GLY A 98 -20.04 15.08 5.12
C GLY A 98 -18.59 15.56 5.17
N ALA A 99 -18.33 16.72 5.78
CA ALA A 99 -16.97 17.22 5.99
C ALA A 99 -16.19 16.32 6.97
N VAL A 100 -16.83 15.82 8.03
CA VAL A 100 -16.24 14.83 8.95
C VAL A 100 -15.86 13.55 8.19
N LEU A 101 -16.81 13.01 7.40
CA LEU A 101 -16.58 11.81 6.59
C LEU A 101 -15.36 11.96 5.67
N MET A 102 -15.22 13.11 5.00
CA MET A 102 -14.10 13.35 4.10
C MET A 102 -12.79 13.54 4.84
N ASN A 103 -12.80 14.19 6.01
CA ASN A 103 -11.61 14.32 6.82
C ASN A 103 -11.09 12.93 7.19
N GLU A 104 -11.96 12.04 7.69
CA GLU A 104 -11.54 10.71 8.12
C GLU A 104 -11.13 9.77 6.99
N LEU A 105 -11.81 9.82 5.84
CA LEU A 105 -11.67 8.77 4.82
C LEU A 105 -10.90 9.16 3.57
N SER A 106 -10.84 10.44 3.21
CA SER A 106 -10.36 10.85 1.89
C SER A 106 -8.93 10.39 1.64
N LEU A 107 -8.04 10.50 2.63
CA LEU A 107 -6.67 10.02 2.54
C LEU A 107 -6.62 8.51 2.26
N TRP A 108 -7.23 7.71 3.15
CA TRP A 108 -7.12 6.25 3.12
C TRP A 108 -7.72 5.67 1.84
N THR A 109 -8.85 6.22 1.40
CA THR A 109 -9.51 5.79 0.15
C THR A 109 -8.70 6.17 -1.09
N ILE A 110 -8.10 7.37 -1.13
CA ILE A 110 -7.17 7.75 -2.21
C ILE A 110 -5.94 6.84 -2.24
N VAL A 111 -5.36 6.53 -1.07
CA VAL A 111 -4.22 5.61 -0.94
C VAL A 111 -4.58 4.22 -1.46
N LEU A 112 -5.74 3.67 -1.08
CA LEU A 112 -6.20 2.36 -1.54
C LEU A 112 -6.41 2.31 -3.05
N VAL A 113 -7.06 3.33 -3.62
CA VAL A 113 -7.31 3.42 -5.07
C VAL A 113 -6.00 3.65 -5.85
N GLY A 114 -5.06 4.41 -5.28
CA GLY A 114 -3.71 4.57 -5.82
C GLY A 114 -2.94 3.25 -5.83
N LEU A 115 -2.93 2.52 -4.70
CA LEU A 115 -2.31 1.20 -4.56
C LEU A 115 -2.91 0.18 -5.55
N MET A 116 -4.24 0.10 -5.61
CA MET A 116 -4.96 -0.72 -6.58
C MET A 116 -4.48 -0.43 -8.01
N SER A 117 -4.40 0.85 -8.38
CA SER A 117 -4.01 1.28 -9.71
C SER A 117 -2.54 0.97 -10.03
N ILE A 118 -1.62 1.15 -9.08
CA ILE A 118 -0.20 0.78 -9.22
C ILE A 118 -0.04 -0.73 -9.47
N LEU A 119 -0.72 -1.55 -8.67
CA LEU A 119 -0.64 -3.00 -8.78
C LEU A 119 -1.26 -3.52 -10.08
N LEU A 120 -2.40 -2.96 -10.49
CA LEU A 120 -3.07 -3.30 -11.74
C LEU A 120 -2.17 -2.99 -12.95
N VAL A 121 -1.63 -1.77 -13.01
CA VAL A 121 -0.78 -1.36 -14.14
C VAL A 121 0.49 -2.18 -14.20
N THR A 122 1.17 -2.37 -13.07
CA THR A 122 2.43 -3.12 -13.04
C THR A 122 2.23 -4.58 -13.44
N ARG A 123 1.12 -5.19 -12.99
CA ARG A 123 0.76 -6.56 -13.35
C ARG A 123 0.62 -6.75 -14.85
N HIS A 124 -0.07 -5.85 -15.55
CA HIS A 124 -0.37 -5.99 -16.98
C HIS A 124 0.68 -5.36 -17.90
N THR A 125 1.76 -4.83 -17.34
CA THR A 125 2.87 -4.26 -18.08
C THR A 125 4.15 -5.02 -17.75
N ARG A 126 4.91 -4.56 -16.77
CA ARG A 126 6.25 -5.07 -16.51
C ARG A 126 6.25 -6.53 -16.05
N SER A 127 5.26 -6.98 -15.29
CA SER A 127 5.18 -8.40 -14.89
C SER A 127 4.84 -9.34 -16.06
N GLU A 128 4.08 -8.89 -17.06
CA GLU A 128 3.85 -9.67 -18.28
C GLU A 128 5.08 -9.68 -19.20
N GLU A 129 5.92 -8.62 -19.18
CA GLU A 129 7.23 -8.63 -19.84
C GLU A 129 8.21 -9.59 -19.15
N GLU A 130 8.28 -9.59 -17.82
CA GLU A 130 9.16 -10.49 -17.05
C GLU A 130 8.82 -11.98 -17.19
N THR A 131 7.55 -12.29 -17.42
CA THR A 131 7.07 -13.68 -17.55
C THR A 131 7.06 -14.16 -19.01
N GLU A 132 7.67 -13.39 -19.92
CA GLU A 132 7.79 -13.66 -21.37
C GLU A 132 6.43 -13.75 -22.12
N ARG A 133 5.30 -13.65 -21.42
CA ARG A 133 3.95 -13.66 -22.01
C ARG A 133 3.74 -12.51 -22.98
N ALA A 134 4.31 -11.35 -22.68
CA ALA A 134 4.22 -10.20 -23.55
C ALA A 134 4.99 -10.40 -24.87
N GLU A 135 5.97 -11.31 -24.95
CA GLU A 135 6.62 -11.68 -26.22
C GLU A 135 5.68 -12.48 -27.13
N LEU A 136 4.91 -13.40 -26.55
CA LEU A 136 3.87 -14.16 -27.27
C LEU A 136 2.79 -13.23 -27.83
N LEU A 137 2.42 -12.17 -27.11
CA LEU A 137 1.48 -11.17 -27.63
C LEU A 137 2.12 -10.34 -28.75
N ARG A 138 3.41 -10.01 -28.65
CA ARG A 138 4.14 -9.23 -29.66
C ARG A 138 4.48 -9.99 -30.93
N SER A 139 4.47 -11.32 -30.91
CA SER A 139 4.59 -12.14 -32.12
C SER A 139 3.32 -12.15 -32.97
N THR A 140 2.19 -11.68 -32.41
CA THR A 140 0.93 -11.46 -33.12
C THR A 140 0.85 -10.01 -33.67
N PRO A 141 -0.09 -9.65 -34.57
CA PRO A 141 -0.16 -8.32 -35.18
C PRO A 141 -0.73 -7.26 -34.21
N VAL A 142 -0.01 -7.01 -33.12
CA VAL A 142 -0.33 -6.07 -32.04
C VAL A 142 0.61 -4.87 -32.10
N GLY A 143 0.05 -3.67 -32.00
CA GLY A 143 0.81 -2.43 -32.02
C GLY A 143 1.62 -2.20 -30.73
N ARG A 144 2.74 -1.47 -30.85
CA ARG A 144 3.68 -1.21 -29.73
C ARG A 144 3.01 -0.57 -28.50
N HIS A 145 2.01 0.27 -28.69
CA HIS A 145 1.29 0.97 -27.62
C HIS A 145 -0.02 0.28 -27.22
N ALA A 146 -0.39 -0.82 -27.86
CA ALA A 146 -1.67 -1.50 -27.61
C ALA A 146 -1.80 -2.02 -26.17
N ALA A 147 -0.73 -2.62 -25.62
CA ALA A 147 -0.74 -3.13 -24.25
C ALA A 147 -0.81 -1.99 -23.20
N GLY A 148 -0.07 -0.90 -23.42
CA GLY A 148 -0.12 0.28 -22.56
C GLY A 148 -1.50 0.95 -22.58
N LEU A 149 -2.08 1.12 -23.77
CA LEU A 149 -3.44 1.65 -23.92
C LEU A 149 -4.48 0.74 -23.27
N ALA A 150 -4.45 -0.56 -23.54
CA ALA A 150 -5.38 -1.52 -22.94
C ALA A 150 -5.32 -1.48 -21.40
N THR A 151 -4.10 -1.38 -20.85
CA THR A 151 -3.90 -1.30 -19.39
C THR A 151 -4.45 0.00 -18.81
N MET A 152 -4.24 1.14 -19.46
CA MET A 152 -4.80 2.41 -19.00
C MET A 152 -6.32 2.47 -19.14
N VAL A 153 -6.89 1.88 -20.19
CA VAL A 153 -8.35 1.74 -20.33
C VAL A 153 -8.90 0.81 -19.25
N ASN A 154 -8.21 -0.28 -18.92
CA ASN A 154 -8.59 -1.16 -17.82
C ASN A 154 -8.56 -0.40 -16.48
N ALA A 155 -7.49 0.34 -16.20
CA ALA A 155 -7.39 1.18 -15.01
C ALA A 155 -8.52 2.22 -14.95
N LEU A 156 -8.86 2.86 -16.07
CA LEU A 156 -9.99 3.78 -16.18
C LEU A 156 -11.32 3.10 -15.83
N LEU A 157 -11.61 1.94 -16.42
CA LEU A 157 -12.85 1.22 -16.16
C LEU A 157 -12.97 0.82 -14.68
N VAL A 158 -11.90 0.29 -14.09
CA VAL A 158 -11.91 -0.11 -12.66
C VAL A 158 -12.13 1.11 -11.76
N ASN A 159 -11.45 2.23 -12.02
CA ASN A 159 -11.59 3.46 -11.24
C ASN A 159 -12.97 4.11 -11.40
N VAL A 160 -13.54 4.12 -12.62
CA VAL A 160 -14.89 4.63 -12.89
C VAL A 160 -15.95 3.79 -12.18
N VAL A 161 -15.83 2.46 -12.21
CA VAL A 161 -16.75 1.57 -11.51
C VAL A 161 -16.63 1.74 -9.98
N ALA A 162 -15.41 1.85 -9.45
CA ALA A 162 -15.19 2.12 -8.03
C ALA A 162 -15.82 3.46 -7.62
N ALA A 163 -15.56 4.53 -8.37
CA ALA A 163 -16.12 5.85 -8.13
C ALA A 163 -17.65 5.86 -8.21
N GLY A 164 -18.23 5.23 -9.24
CA GLY A 164 -19.67 5.11 -9.38
C GLY A 164 -20.31 4.36 -8.21
N ALA A 165 -19.70 3.27 -7.75
CA ALA A 165 -20.18 2.52 -6.59
C ALA A 165 -20.06 3.32 -5.28
N VAL A 166 -18.99 4.10 -5.10
CA VAL A 166 -18.82 5.02 -3.96
C VAL A 166 -19.85 6.15 -3.98
N ILE A 167 -20.13 6.73 -5.15
CA ILE A 167 -21.17 7.76 -5.33
C ILE A 167 -22.53 7.19 -4.92
N LEU A 168 -22.89 6.02 -5.45
CA LEU A 168 -24.16 5.37 -5.11
C LEU A 168 -24.23 4.99 -3.62
N GLY A 169 -23.14 4.47 -3.05
CA GLY A 169 -23.05 4.08 -1.65
C GLY A 169 -23.24 5.25 -0.70
N THR A 170 -22.53 6.36 -0.94
CA THR A 170 -22.65 7.56 -0.10
C THR A 170 -24.02 8.23 -0.21
N ILE A 171 -24.61 8.30 -1.42
CA ILE A 171 -25.99 8.79 -1.60
C ILE A 171 -26.99 7.89 -0.87
N ALA A 172 -26.82 6.57 -0.95
CA ALA A 172 -27.68 5.60 -0.26
C ALA A 172 -27.54 5.70 1.28
N SER A 173 -26.37 6.11 1.77
CA SER A 173 -26.12 6.41 3.19
C SER A 173 -26.67 7.78 3.63
N GLY A 174 -27.36 8.53 2.76
CA GLY A 174 -28.01 9.79 3.11
C GLY A 174 -27.18 11.06 2.88
N PHE A 175 -25.99 10.94 2.29
CA PHE A 175 -25.13 12.08 1.99
C PHE A 175 -25.55 12.81 0.71
N GLY A 176 -25.25 14.11 0.62
CA GLY A 176 -25.65 14.96 -0.51
C GLY A 176 -25.00 14.56 -1.85
N ALA A 177 -25.79 14.51 -2.92
CA ALA A 177 -25.34 14.02 -4.23
C ALA A 177 -24.16 14.80 -4.83
N VAL A 178 -24.08 16.11 -4.61
CA VAL A 178 -23.00 16.96 -5.15
C VAL A 178 -21.65 16.57 -4.54
N GLY A 179 -21.58 16.47 -3.21
CA GLY A 179 -20.38 16.03 -2.49
C GLY A 179 -20.02 14.58 -2.82
N SER A 180 -21.01 13.69 -2.95
CA SER A 180 -20.80 12.30 -3.39
C SER A 180 -20.13 12.22 -4.76
N ILE A 181 -20.61 13.00 -5.74
CA ILE A 181 -20.00 13.07 -7.09
C ILE A 181 -18.58 13.61 -7.02
N ALA A 182 -18.37 14.68 -6.25
CA ALA A 182 -17.04 15.26 -6.06
C ALA A 182 -16.06 14.25 -5.45
N PHE A 183 -16.51 13.47 -4.44
CA PHE A 183 -15.69 12.43 -3.83
C PHE A 183 -15.36 11.30 -4.83
N GLY A 184 -16.36 10.82 -5.58
CA GLY A 184 -16.13 9.81 -6.62
C GLY A 184 -15.13 10.28 -7.69
N LEU A 185 -15.22 11.55 -8.13
CA LEU A 185 -14.27 12.13 -9.08
C LEU A 185 -12.86 12.26 -8.50
N ALA A 186 -12.73 12.64 -7.23
CA ALA A 186 -11.46 12.68 -6.52
C ALA A 186 -10.79 11.30 -6.56
N LEU A 187 -11.52 10.24 -6.16
CA LEU A 187 -11.01 8.87 -6.18
C LEU A 187 -10.63 8.41 -7.60
N CYS A 188 -11.52 8.62 -8.57
CA CYS A 188 -11.29 8.18 -9.94
C CYS A 188 -10.04 8.82 -10.54
N THR A 189 -9.90 10.13 -10.40
CA THR A 189 -8.80 10.88 -11.02
C THR A 189 -7.47 10.64 -10.30
N SER A 190 -7.46 10.56 -8.96
CA SER A 190 -6.25 10.16 -8.21
C SER A 190 -5.79 8.74 -8.57
N GLY A 191 -6.71 7.79 -8.71
CA GLY A 191 -6.39 6.44 -9.18
C GLY A 191 -5.76 6.43 -10.58
N LEU A 192 -6.33 7.19 -11.51
CA LEU A 192 -5.78 7.35 -12.86
C LEU A 192 -4.39 8.00 -12.88
N LEU A 193 -4.14 8.99 -12.02
CA LEU A 193 -2.84 9.62 -11.91
C LEU A 193 -1.79 8.62 -11.40
N PHE A 194 -2.10 7.82 -10.37
CA PHE A 194 -1.22 6.75 -9.91
C PHE A 194 -1.04 5.62 -10.94
N ALA A 195 -2.07 5.30 -11.71
CA ALA A 195 -1.97 4.38 -12.85
C ALA A 195 -0.95 4.90 -13.88
N ALA A 196 -1.03 6.19 -14.25
CA ALA A 196 -0.12 6.81 -15.20
C ALA A 196 1.34 6.84 -14.67
N ILE A 197 1.52 7.18 -13.39
CA ILE A 197 2.83 7.14 -12.72
C ILE A 197 3.41 5.72 -12.75
N SER A 198 2.59 4.72 -12.45
CA SER A 198 3.00 3.30 -12.51
C SER A 198 3.36 2.87 -13.93
N LEU A 199 2.70 3.41 -14.96
CA LEU A 199 3.03 3.13 -16.36
C LEU A 199 4.41 3.70 -16.74
N VAL A 200 4.77 4.89 -16.25
CA VAL A 200 6.14 5.42 -16.38
C VAL A 200 7.13 4.54 -15.62
N ALA A 201 6.83 4.16 -14.39
CA ALA A 201 7.67 3.28 -13.59
C ALA A 201 7.93 1.93 -14.29
N ALA A 202 6.94 1.39 -14.98
CA ALA A 202 7.06 0.17 -15.79
C ALA A 202 8.01 0.32 -16.99
N GLN A 203 8.23 1.54 -17.51
CA GLN A 203 9.26 1.77 -18.54
C GLN A 203 10.64 2.00 -17.93
N VAL A 204 10.72 2.61 -16.75
CA VAL A 204 11.98 2.90 -16.07
C VAL A 204 12.62 1.64 -15.51
N ALA A 205 11.81 0.78 -14.89
CA ALA A 205 12.28 -0.41 -14.17
C ALA A 205 12.51 -1.61 -15.09
N ALA A 206 13.54 -2.39 -14.79
CA ALA A 206 13.80 -3.69 -15.41
C ALA A 206 12.95 -4.83 -14.79
N THR A 207 12.25 -4.59 -13.68
CA THR A 207 11.43 -5.64 -13.04
C THR A 207 10.10 -5.10 -12.56
N GLY A 208 9.05 -5.93 -12.54
CA GLY A 208 7.73 -5.60 -12.04
C GLY A 208 7.77 -5.29 -10.54
N ARG A 209 8.66 -5.98 -9.81
CA ARG A 209 8.94 -5.63 -8.41
C ARG A 209 9.52 -4.22 -8.27
N ALA A 210 10.49 -3.84 -9.11
CA ALA A 210 11.06 -2.49 -9.06
C ALA A 210 10.07 -1.43 -9.54
N ALA A 211 9.25 -1.72 -10.57
CA ALA A 211 8.19 -0.82 -11.03
C ALA A 211 7.15 -0.57 -9.92
N THR A 212 6.70 -1.63 -9.24
CA THR A 212 5.81 -1.54 -8.08
C THR A 212 6.48 -0.71 -6.98
N GLY A 213 7.74 -0.99 -6.66
CA GLY A 213 8.50 -0.26 -5.65
C GLY A 213 8.61 1.24 -5.93
N ILE A 214 8.85 1.64 -7.18
CA ILE A 214 8.84 3.06 -7.59
C ILE A 214 7.45 3.67 -7.42
N GLY A 215 6.40 2.96 -7.85
CA GLY A 215 5.02 3.43 -7.67
C GLY A 215 4.65 3.65 -6.20
N LEU A 216 4.99 2.70 -5.34
CA LEU A 216 4.77 2.79 -3.89
C LEU A 216 5.61 3.90 -3.24
N ALA A 217 6.86 4.09 -3.68
CA ALA A 217 7.69 5.18 -3.22
C ALA A 217 7.10 6.54 -3.60
N VAL A 218 6.56 6.68 -4.82
CA VAL A 218 5.87 7.92 -5.24
C VAL A 218 4.61 8.14 -4.39
N LEU A 219 3.83 7.09 -4.10
CA LEU A 219 2.67 7.18 -3.21
C LEU A 219 3.07 7.65 -1.80
N ALA A 220 4.14 7.08 -1.22
CA ALA A 220 4.64 7.49 0.09
C ALA A 220 5.18 8.93 0.09
N VAL A 221 5.95 9.33 -0.92
CA VAL A 221 6.40 10.72 -1.08
C VAL A 221 5.21 11.67 -1.26
N SER A 222 4.17 11.26 -1.98
CA SER A 222 2.93 12.03 -2.13
C SER A 222 2.27 12.27 -0.78
N PHE A 223 2.21 11.24 0.08
CA PHE A 223 1.71 11.38 1.44
C PHE A 223 2.52 12.41 2.24
N LEU A 224 3.85 12.35 2.20
CA LEU A 224 4.74 13.27 2.91
C LEU A 224 4.61 14.72 2.42
N LEU A 225 4.62 14.93 1.10
CA LEU A 225 4.46 16.26 0.50
C LEU A 225 3.13 16.90 0.90
N ARG A 226 2.06 16.08 0.93
CA ARG A 226 0.75 16.51 1.39
C ARG A 226 0.76 16.82 2.88
N ALA A 227 1.26 15.92 3.73
CA ALA A 227 1.31 16.11 5.18
C ALA A 227 2.05 17.42 5.55
N ILE A 228 3.25 17.62 5.01
CA ILE A 228 4.02 18.84 5.25
C ILE A 228 3.29 20.06 4.68
N GLY A 229 2.75 19.93 3.47
CA GLY A 229 2.01 21.01 2.81
C GLY A 229 0.80 21.49 3.59
N ASP A 230 0.01 20.56 4.12
CA ASP A 230 -1.22 20.85 4.87
C ASP A 230 -0.92 21.48 6.23
N VAL A 231 0.10 20.98 6.95
CA VAL A 231 0.52 21.56 8.23
C VAL A 231 1.12 22.96 8.06
N THR A 232 1.91 23.17 7.01
CA THR A 232 2.60 24.45 6.78
C THR A 232 1.78 25.45 5.97
N GLY A 233 0.62 25.05 5.43
CA GLY A 233 -0.15 25.84 4.47
C GLY A 233 0.60 26.15 3.17
N SER A 234 1.58 25.33 2.78
CA SER A 234 2.49 25.60 1.67
C SER A 234 2.02 25.00 0.34
N PHE A 235 2.67 25.42 -0.76
CA PHE A 235 2.37 24.88 -2.10
C PHE A 235 2.69 23.38 -2.24
N LEU A 236 3.38 22.76 -1.28
CA LEU A 236 3.78 21.34 -1.33
C LEU A 236 2.59 20.38 -1.47
N THR A 237 1.42 20.72 -0.92
CA THR A 237 0.19 19.91 -1.09
C THR A 237 -0.18 19.73 -2.56
N TRP A 238 0.07 20.75 -3.39
CA TRP A 238 -0.24 20.72 -4.83
C TRP A 238 0.75 19.90 -5.65
N LEU A 239 1.91 19.54 -5.10
CA LEU A 239 2.84 18.59 -5.71
C LEU A 239 2.45 17.13 -5.42
N SER A 240 1.52 16.91 -4.49
CA SER A 240 1.04 15.59 -4.12
C SER A 240 -0.18 15.18 -4.92
N PRO A 241 -0.13 14.06 -5.68
CA PRO A 241 -1.33 13.38 -6.20
C PRO A 241 -2.45 13.17 -5.18
N ILE A 242 -2.09 12.98 -3.90
CA ILE A 242 -3.05 12.81 -2.81
C ILE A 242 -3.65 14.17 -2.42
N GLY A 243 -2.80 15.19 -2.26
CA GLY A 243 -3.24 16.55 -1.94
C GLY A 243 -4.13 17.16 -3.03
N ILE A 244 -3.83 16.92 -4.31
CA ILE A 244 -4.72 17.29 -5.43
C ILE A 244 -6.06 16.58 -5.29
N GLY A 245 -6.09 15.28 -4.97
CA GLY A 245 -7.33 14.53 -4.76
C GLY A 245 -8.17 15.07 -3.60
N GLN A 246 -7.57 15.36 -2.45
CA GLN A 246 -8.27 15.98 -1.31
C GLN A 246 -8.70 17.43 -1.60
N GLY A 247 -7.93 18.13 -2.43
CA GLY A 247 -8.22 19.50 -2.87
C GLY A 247 -9.47 19.64 -3.73
N VAL A 248 -10.19 18.55 -4.01
CA VAL A 248 -11.56 18.58 -4.56
C VAL A 248 -12.57 19.09 -3.53
N ARG A 249 -12.31 18.92 -2.23
CA ARG A 249 -13.16 19.41 -1.13
C ARG A 249 -14.62 18.93 -1.21
N ALA A 250 -14.80 17.62 -1.39
CA ALA A 250 -16.13 17.02 -1.40
C ALA A 250 -16.88 17.32 -0.09
N PHE A 251 -18.18 17.63 -0.16
CA PHE A 251 -19.02 17.98 0.99
C PHE A 251 -18.61 19.25 1.74
N ALA A 252 -17.82 20.10 1.09
CA ALA A 252 -17.44 21.42 1.57
C ALA A 252 -17.67 22.43 0.43
N ASP A 253 -16.66 23.22 0.07
CA ASP A 253 -16.67 24.07 -1.13
C ASP A 253 -16.07 23.34 -2.33
N GLU A 254 -16.87 22.54 -3.06
CA GLU A 254 -16.34 21.68 -4.12
C GLU A 254 -15.53 22.45 -5.18
N ARG A 255 -14.29 22.02 -5.39
CA ARG A 255 -13.36 22.58 -6.38
C ARG A 255 -13.28 21.69 -7.60
N TRP A 256 -14.18 21.93 -8.56
CA TRP A 256 -14.31 21.12 -9.79
C TRP A 256 -13.13 21.22 -10.75
N TRP A 257 -12.25 22.21 -10.60
CA TRP A 257 -11.04 22.31 -11.42
C TRP A 257 -9.97 21.30 -10.98
N THR A 258 -10.00 20.82 -9.74
CA THR A 258 -8.98 19.93 -9.18
C THR A 258 -8.99 18.52 -9.82
N PRO A 259 -10.15 17.88 -10.04
CA PRO A 259 -10.22 16.64 -10.83
C PRO A 259 -9.74 16.84 -12.28
N VAL A 260 -10.01 18.00 -12.88
CA VAL A 260 -9.56 18.33 -14.24
C VAL A 260 -8.03 18.45 -14.28
N LEU A 261 -7.42 19.09 -13.28
CA LEU A 261 -5.96 19.13 -13.12
C LEU A 261 -5.38 17.71 -13.00
N SER A 262 -5.95 16.89 -12.11
CA SER A 262 -5.50 15.50 -11.90
C SER A 262 -5.58 14.67 -13.19
N LEU A 263 -6.68 14.81 -13.94
CA LEU A 263 -6.85 14.13 -15.23
C LEU A 263 -5.85 14.64 -16.29
N GLY A 264 -5.60 15.95 -16.34
CA GLY A 264 -4.60 16.55 -17.23
C GLY A 264 -3.18 16.04 -16.93
N LEU A 265 -2.81 15.96 -15.66
CA LEU A 265 -1.54 15.38 -15.22
C LEU A 265 -1.47 13.89 -15.58
N ALA A 266 -2.54 13.12 -15.33
CA ALA A 266 -2.58 11.71 -15.69
C ALA A 266 -2.39 11.50 -17.21
N ALA A 267 -3.04 12.33 -18.04
CA ALA A 267 -2.86 12.31 -19.49
C ALA A 267 -1.43 12.65 -19.91
N GLY A 268 -0.82 13.70 -19.34
CA GLY A 268 0.57 14.08 -19.62
C GLY A 268 1.58 13.02 -19.21
N VAL A 269 1.40 12.41 -18.02
CA VAL A 269 2.25 11.31 -17.53
C VAL A 269 2.06 10.04 -18.36
N THR A 270 0.84 9.74 -18.81
CA THR A 270 0.57 8.62 -19.73
C THR A 270 1.25 8.84 -21.08
N TRP A 271 1.22 10.06 -21.61
CA TRP A 271 1.93 10.43 -22.83
C TRP A 271 3.44 10.28 -22.67
N LEU A 272 4.01 10.75 -21.55
CA LEU A 272 5.42 10.53 -21.22
C LEU A 272 5.75 9.03 -21.22
N ALA A 273 4.93 8.19 -20.59
CA ALA A 273 5.14 6.74 -20.60
C ALA A 273 5.15 6.16 -22.02
N ALA A 274 4.27 6.64 -22.91
CA ALA A 274 4.26 6.22 -24.31
C ALA A 274 5.54 6.64 -25.05
N VAL A 275 6.04 7.86 -24.84
CA VAL A 275 7.31 8.34 -25.41
C VAL A 275 8.48 7.49 -24.93
N LEU A 276 8.53 7.17 -23.63
CA LEU A 276 9.57 6.33 -23.05
C LEU A 276 9.49 4.90 -23.61
N ALA A 277 8.29 4.34 -23.72
CA ALA A 277 8.07 3.02 -24.32
C ALA A 277 8.48 2.95 -25.80
N ALA A 278 8.48 4.09 -26.52
CA ALA A 278 8.92 4.18 -27.91
C ALA A 278 10.46 4.21 -28.06
N ARG A 279 11.19 4.61 -27.01
CA ARG A 279 12.65 4.67 -26.99
C ARG A 279 13.30 3.47 -26.31
N ARG A 280 12.58 2.80 -25.41
CA ARG A 280 13.05 1.62 -24.66
C ARG A 280 12.96 0.35 -25.51
N ASP A 281 14.03 -0.44 -25.48
CA ASP A 281 14.03 -1.79 -26.04
C ASP A 281 13.14 -2.73 -25.21
N PHE A 282 12.48 -3.67 -25.89
CA PHE A 282 11.61 -4.61 -25.20
C PHE A 282 12.39 -5.50 -24.24
N GLY A 283 11.81 -5.84 -23.09
CA GLY A 283 12.50 -6.61 -22.05
C GLY A 283 13.56 -5.83 -21.28
N ALA A 284 14.12 -4.73 -21.79
CA ALA A 284 15.07 -3.88 -21.07
C ALA A 284 14.37 -2.79 -20.24
N GLY A 285 14.85 -2.44 -19.05
CA GLY A 285 14.46 -1.20 -18.35
C GLY A 285 15.32 -0.02 -18.83
N MET A 286 14.84 1.23 -18.69
CA MET A 286 15.68 2.40 -18.98
C MET A 286 16.83 2.57 -17.98
N ILE A 287 16.66 2.08 -16.75
CA ILE A 287 17.76 1.93 -15.81
C ILE A 287 18.45 0.60 -16.14
N PRO A 288 19.69 0.63 -16.68
CA PRO A 288 20.38 -0.60 -17.07
C PRO A 288 20.68 -1.46 -15.84
N GLU A 289 20.57 -2.77 -16.02
CA GLU A 289 21.03 -3.71 -15.01
C GLU A 289 22.55 -3.59 -14.86
N ARG A 290 23.02 -3.41 -13.62
CA ARG A 290 24.46 -3.41 -13.35
C ARG A 290 24.98 -4.82 -13.62
N ALA A 291 25.99 -4.96 -14.47
CA ALA A 291 26.63 -6.23 -14.86
C ALA A 291 27.23 -7.06 -13.70
N GLY A 292 27.04 -6.63 -12.44
CA GLY A 292 27.60 -7.27 -11.27
C GLY A 292 29.11 -7.13 -11.19
N ARG A 293 29.70 -7.72 -10.15
CA ARG A 293 31.16 -7.87 -10.06
C ARG A 293 31.55 -9.17 -10.78
N PRO A 294 32.67 -9.19 -11.53
CA PRO A 294 33.12 -10.40 -12.25
C PRO A 294 33.51 -11.55 -11.31
N ALA A 295 33.85 -11.24 -10.05
CA ALA A 295 34.06 -12.23 -9.00
C ALA A 295 33.13 -11.98 -7.81
N ALA A 296 32.56 -13.05 -7.26
CA ALA A 296 31.80 -12.97 -6.02
C ALA A 296 32.75 -12.64 -4.85
N THR A 297 32.44 -11.58 -4.11
CA THR A 297 33.13 -11.30 -2.84
C THR A 297 32.83 -12.40 -1.81
N ARG A 298 33.78 -12.68 -0.90
CA ARG A 298 33.61 -13.69 0.17
C ARG A 298 32.31 -13.51 0.98
N TRP A 299 31.86 -12.27 1.14
CA TRP A 299 30.60 -11.89 1.79
C TRP A 299 29.31 -12.31 1.06
N ILE A 300 29.39 -12.88 -0.15
CA ILE A 300 28.25 -13.41 -0.94
C ILE A 300 28.35 -14.93 -1.08
N GLN A 301 29.30 -15.58 -0.38
CA GLN A 301 29.46 -17.02 -0.43
C GLN A 301 28.51 -17.71 0.55
N GLY A 302 27.38 -18.19 0.03
CA GLY A 302 26.49 -19.10 0.74
C GLY A 302 25.02 -18.69 0.77
N PRO A 303 24.13 -19.62 1.20
CA PRO A 303 22.69 -19.43 1.16
C PRO A 303 22.19 -18.27 2.02
N PHE A 304 22.84 -18.00 3.17
CA PHE A 304 22.50 -16.86 4.03
C PHE A 304 22.72 -15.52 3.32
N ALA A 305 23.90 -15.32 2.72
CA ALA A 305 24.22 -14.06 2.04
C ALA A 305 23.34 -13.84 0.81
N LEU A 306 23.00 -14.92 0.10
CA LEU A 306 22.02 -14.88 -0.99
C LEU A 306 20.64 -14.49 -0.47
N ALA A 307 20.16 -15.11 0.60
CA ALA A 307 18.89 -14.79 1.23
C ALA A 307 18.84 -13.31 1.67
N LEU A 308 19.91 -12.80 2.29
CA LEU A 308 20.02 -11.39 2.68
C LEU A 308 19.94 -10.47 1.46
N ARG A 309 20.68 -10.78 0.39
CA ARG A 309 20.65 -9.98 -0.84
C ARG A 309 19.27 -9.95 -1.49
N LEU A 310 18.55 -11.06 -1.41
CA LEU A 310 17.21 -11.20 -1.95
C LEU A 310 16.15 -10.49 -1.08
N GLN A 311 16.29 -10.56 0.25
CA GLN A 311 15.36 -9.95 1.21
C GLN A 311 15.63 -8.47 1.47
N ARG A 312 16.84 -7.95 1.23
CA ARG A 312 17.23 -6.57 1.58
C ARG A 312 16.25 -5.48 1.14
N GLY A 313 15.64 -5.62 -0.04
CA GLY A 313 14.69 -4.62 -0.54
C GLY A 313 13.39 -4.61 0.26
N ALA A 314 12.88 -5.80 0.61
CA ALA A 314 11.73 -5.94 1.47
C ALA A 314 12.05 -5.50 2.91
N LEU A 315 13.22 -5.90 3.44
CA LEU A 315 13.70 -5.48 4.75
C LEU A 315 13.79 -3.96 4.85
N LEU A 316 14.39 -3.28 3.86
CA LEU A 316 14.45 -1.82 3.82
C LEU A 316 13.07 -1.18 3.74
N GLY A 317 12.16 -1.74 2.94
CA GLY A 317 10.78 -1.24 2.84
C GLY A 317 10.04 -1.30 4.18
N TRP A 318 10.09 -2.45 4.86
CA TRP A 318 9.49 -2.63 6.19
C TRP A 318 10.17 -1.78 7.25
N PHE A 319 11.51 -1.68 7.22
CA PHE A 319 12.28 -0.81 8.10
C PHE A 319 11.83 0.64 7.96
N CYS A 320 11.81 1.17 6.73
CA CYS A 320 11.37 2.54 6.47
C CYS A 320 9.91 2.78 6.88
N GLY A 321 9.01 1.84 6.55
CA GLY A 321 7.60 1.96 6.92
C GLY A 321 7.38 1.98 8.44
N ILE A 322 7.98 1.03 9.16
CA ILE A 322 7.85 0.95 10.62
C ILE A 322 8.51 2.16 11.29
N VAL A 323 9.74 2.53 10.93
CA VAL A 323 10.39 3.73 11.49
C VAL A 323 9.56 4.98 11.24
N PHE A 324 8.98 5.13 10.05
CA PHE A 324 8.12 6.25 9.72
C PHE A 324 6.85 6.29 10.59
N PHE A 325 6.11 5.18 10.67
CA PHE A 325 4.92 5.08 11.53
C PHE A 325 5.27 5.28 13.01
N SER A 326 6.38 4.71 13.46
CA SER A 326 6.87 4.86 14.82
C SER A 326 7.21 6.31 15.16
N ALA A 327 7.95 7.01 14.29
CA ALA A 327 8.27 8.42 14.50
C ALA A 327 7.00 9.28 14.51
N PHE A 328 6.01 8.95 13.66
CA PHE A 328 4.71 9.61 13.66
C PHE A 328 4.01 9.44 15.01
N TYR A 329 3.77 8.20 15.47
CA TYR A 329 3.12 7.96 16.76
C TYR A 329 3.90 8.56 17.94
N GLY A 330 5.23 8.47 17.93
CA GLY A 330 6.06 9.09 18.96
C GLY A 330 5.86 10.61 19.02
N ALA A 331 5.80 11.28 17.85
CA ALA A 331 5.57 12.72 17.79
C ALA A 331 4.17 13.14 18.28
N LEU A 332 3.23 12.20 18.44
CA LEU A 332 1.87 12.50 18.90
C LEU A 332 1.68 12.25 20.40
N ALA A 333 2.72 11.78 21.09
CA ALA A 333 2.60 11.33 22.47
C ALA A 333 2.09 12.45 23.39
N SER A 334 2.54 13.70 23.21
CA SER A 334 2.08 14.84 24.03
C SER A 334 0.66 15.29 23.68
N GLU A 335 0.24 15.13 22.43
CA GLU A 335 -1.10 15.54 21.99
C GLU A 335 -2.19 14.62 22.56
N ALA A 336 -1.85 13.38 22.93
CA ALA A 336 -2.79 12.44 23.54
C ALA A 336 -3.36 12.95 24.88
N GLU A 337 -2.58 13.71 25.65
CA GLU A 337 -3.05 14.34 26.90
C GLU A 337 -3.97 15.53 26.62
N GLU A 338 -3.65 16.35 25.60
CA GLU A 338 -4.47 17.50 25.19
C GLU A 338 -5.83 17.05 24.64
N MET A 339 -5.88 15.96 23.87
CA MET A 339 -7.12 15.40 23.32
C MET A 339 -8.13 14.98 24.41
N LEU A 340 -7.68 14.63 25.62
CA LEU A 340 -8.56 14.30 26.74
C LEU A 340 -9.03 15.55 27.50
N ALA A 341 -8.17 16.56 27.66
CA ALA A 341 -8.52 17.81 28.34
C ALA A 341 -9.75 18.48 27.71
N ASP A 342 -9.94 18.25 26.41
CA ASP A 342 -11.05 18.80 25.63
C ASP A 342 -12.24 17.84 25.43
N ASN A 343 -12.16 16.57 25.87
CA ASN A 343 -13.23 15.59 25.64
C ASN A 343 -13.44 14.59 26.81
N PRO A 344 -14.46 14.82 27.67
CA PRO A 344 -14.76 13.98 28.84
C PRO A 344 -15.25 12.55 28.50
N ASP A 345 -15.66 12.26 27.26
CA ASP A 345 -16.11 10.91 26.89
C ASP A 345 -14.93 9.94 26.66
N LEU A 346 -13.75 10.46 26.29
CA LEU A 346 -12.52 9.67 26.20
C LEU A 346 -12.02 9.24 27.60
N GLU A 347 -12.44 9.94 28.66
CA GLU A 347 -12.05 9.65 30.05
C GLU A 347 -12.57 8.28 30.47
N GLN A 348 -13.78 7.89 30.04
CA GLN A 348 -14.36 6.58 30.33
C GLN A 348 -13.68 5.43 29.59
N PHE A 349 -13.21 5.67 28.36
CA PHE A 349 -12.52 4.64 27.56
C PHE A 349 -11.12 4.34 28.12
N PHE A 350 -10.39 5.36 28.59
CA PHE A 350 -9.06 5.18 29.18
C PHE A 350 -9.08 4.88 30.68
N ALA A 351 -10.12 5.24 31.43
CA ALA A 351 -10.27 4.88 32.85
C ALA A 351 -10.37 3.37 33.11
N LEU A 352 -10.67 2.57 32.08
CA LEU A 352 -10.63 1.10 32.14
C LEU A 352 -9.19 0.55 32.17
N SER A 353 -8.19 1.35 31.78
CA SER A 353 -6.77 1.04 31.89
C SER A 353 -6.27 1.50 33.26
N ALA A 354 -6.36 0.62 34.25
CA ALA A 354 -6.09 0.95 35.65
C ALA A 354 -4.66 1.50 35.89
N GLY A 355 -4.53 2.81 36.10
CA GLY A 355 -3.41 3.43 36.82
C GLY A 355 -2.20 3.92 36.02
N SER A 356 -2.21 3.83 34.69
CA SER A 356 -1.16 4.40 33.81
C SER A 356 -1.54 5.79 33.30
N SER A 357 -0.57 6.62 32.92
CA SER A 357 -0.88 7.89 32.24
C SER A 357 -1.56 7.63 30.89
N ILE A 358 -2.30 8.61 30.36
CA ILE A 358 -2.95 8.50 29.04
C ILE A 358 -1.90 8.34 27.94
N THR A 359 -0.78 9.07 28.10
CA THR A 359 0.40 8.92 27.26
C THR A 359 0.89 7.48 27.24
N ASP A 360 0.95 6.80 28.38
CA ASP A 360 1.34 5.39 28.44
C ASP A 360 0.35 4.48 27.72
N ALA A 361 -0.96 4.69 27.89
CA ALA A 361 -1.99 3.90 27.21
C ALA A 361 -1.97 4.10 25.68
N PHE A 362 -1.76 5.35 25.25
CA PHE A 362 -1.59 5.72 23.85
C PHE A 362 -0.33 5.06 23.25
N LEU A 363 0.81 5.17 23.95
CA LEU A 363 2.07 4.57 23.52
C LEU A 363 2.01 3.04 23.50
N ALA A 364 1.34 2.42 24.48
CA ALA A 364 1.10 0.98 24.50
C ALA A 364 0.28 0.53 23.28
N SER A 365 -0.78 1.29 22.94
CA SER A 365 -1.58 1.04 21.73
C SER A 365 -0.76 1.21 20.45
N ALA A 366 0.10 2.23 20.39
CA ALA A 366 1.02 2.43 19.27
C ALA A 366 2.01 1.26 19.13
N VAL A 367 2.60 0.79 20.24
CA VAL A 367 3.50 -0.37 20.25
C VAL A 367 2.78 -1.63 19.76
N LEU A 368 1.53 -1.86 20.18
CA LEU A 368 0.73 -2.99 19.72
C LEU A 368 0.50 -2.94 18.20
N ILE A 369 0.12 -1.77 17.66
CA ILE A 369 -0.05 -1.58 16.20
C ILE A 369 1.27 -1.85 15.46
N LEU A 370 2.39 -1.35 15.98
CA LEU A 370 3.72 -1.58 15.41
C LEU A 370 4.14 -3.05 15.49
N ALA A 371 3.77 -3.76 16.55
CA ALA A 371 4.00 -5.19 16.69
C ALA A 371 3.21 -6.01 15.66
N LEU A 372 1.97 -5.61 15.35
CA LEU A 372 1.18 -6.22 14.26
C LEU A 372 1.84 -5.97 12.89
N LEU A 373 2.35 -4.76 12.63
CA LEU A 373 3.11 -4.48 11.41
C LEU A 373 4.40 -5.33 11.33
N LEU A 374 5.11 -5.46 12.45
CA LEU A 374 6.29 -6.30 12.57
C LEU A 374 5.98 -7.78 12.32
N ALA A 375 4.83 -8.28 12.79
CA ALA A 375 4.34 -9.62 12.48
C ALA A 375 4.11 -9.81 10.97
N GLY A 376 3.58 -8.80 10.28
CA GLY A 376 3.47 -8.77 8.83
C GLY A 376 4.83 -8.89 8.12
N TYR A 377 5.87 -8.21 8.63
CA TYR A 377 7.24 -8.40 8.15
C TYR A 377 7.72 -9.85 8.36
N GLY A 378 7.54 -10.41 9.56
CA GLY A 378 7.94 -11.79 9.87
C GLY A 378 7.29 -12.82 8.94
N ILE A 379 5.96 -12.75 8.78
CA ILE A 379 5.21 -13.65 7.90
C ILE A 379 5.65 -13.48 6.43
N SER A 380 5.75 -12.24 5.94
CA SER A 380 6.16 -11.98 4.55
C SER A 380 7.60 -12.42 4.26
N GLY A 381 8.51 -12.30 5.23
CA GLY A 381 9.89 -12.78 5.16
C GLY A 381 9.97 -14.30 4.98
N VAL A 382 9.15 -15.05 5.73
CA VAL A 382 9.03 -16.51 5.63
C VAL A 382 8.39 -16.94 4.30
N LEU A 383 7.29 -16.31 3.89
CA LEU A 383 6.57 -16.66 2.65
C LEU A 383 7.40 -16.41 1.38
N ARG A 384 8.53 -15.72 1.51
CA ARG A 384 9.52 -15.61 0.44
C ARG A 384 10.08 -16.96 0.02
N LEU A 385 10.15 -17.93 0.91
CA LEU A 385 10.53 -19.32 0.60
C LEU A 385 9.60 -19.92 -0.47
N SER A 386 8.28 -19.80 -0.25
CA SER A 386 7.26 -20.22 -1.22
C SER A 386 7.40 -19.47 -2.55
N GLY A 387 7.72 -18.17 -2.49
CA GLY A 387 7.96 -17.37 -3.70
C GLY A 387 9.17 -17.83 -4.50
N GLU A 388 10.28 -18.23 -3.86
CA GLU A 388 11.45 -18.75 -4.57
C GLU A 388 11.17 -20.11 -5.22
N GLU A 389 10.43 -20.98 -4.53
CA GLU A 389 10.02 -22.30 -5.03
C GLU A 389 9.07 -22.18 -6.23
N ASN A 390 8.02 -21.37 -6.13
CA ASN A 390 7.04 -21.17 -7.21
C ASN A 390 7.64 -20.54 -8.48
N ASN A 391 8.77 -19.86 -8.36
CA ASN A 391 9.47 -19.24 -9.48
C ASN A 391 10.57 -20.14 -10.10
N GLY A 392 10.71 -21.39 -9.65
CA GLY A 392 11.70 -22.32 -10.18
C GLY A 392 13.15 -21.95 -9.85
N ARG A 393 13.39 -21.05 -8.88
CA ARG A 393 14.74 -20.56 -8.55
C ARG A 393 15.48 -21.46 -7.58
N VAL A 394 14.74 -22.29 -6.84
CA VAL A 394 15.30 -23.18 -5.80
C VAL A 394 16.01 -24.37 -6.43
N GLU A 395 15.53 -24.86 -7.57
CA GLU A 395 16.07 -26.01 -8.31
C GLU A 395 17.51 -25.77 -8.72
N ALA A 396 17.83 -24.57 -9.21
CA ALA A 396 19.19 -24.18 -9.55
C ALA A 396 20.14 -24.18 -8.34
N LEU A 397 19.63 -23.82 -7.16
CA LEU A 397 20.41 -23.83 -5.91
C LEU A 397 20.59 -25.25 -5.37
N LEU A 398 19.56 -26.10 -5.42
CA LEU A 398 19.61 -27.47 -4.94
C LEU A 398 20.39 -28.41 -5.87
N ALA A 399 20.69 -27.99 -7.10
CA ALA A 399 21.66 -28.66 -7.97
C ALA A 399 23.12 -28.47 -7.50
N THR A 400 23.37 -27.52 -6.59
CA THR A 400 24.67 -27.33 -5.92
C THR A 400 24.74 -28.17 -4.62
N PRO A 401 25.88 -28.22 -3.90
CA PRO A 401 25.97 -28.88 -2.59
C PRO A 401 25.12 -28.25 -1.47
N THR A 402 24.24 -27.30 -1.77
CA THR A 402 23.39 -26.62 -0.79
C THR A 402 22.20 -27.51 -0.43
N THR A 403 22.08 -27.86 0.85
CA THR A 403 20.94 -28.65 1.34
C THR A 403 19.68 -27.79 1.50
N ARG A 404 18.50 -28.42 1.43
CA ARG A 404 17.19 -27.77 1.65
C ARG A 404 17.11 -27.06 3.00
N THR A 405 17.61 -27.71 4.05
CA THR A 405 17.67 -27.17 5.41
C THR A 405 18.58 -25.95 5.48
N ARG A 406 19.78 -26.00 4.89
CA ARG A 406 20.71 -24.86 4.93
C ARG A 406 20.16 -23.65 4.17
N TRP A 407 19.44 -23.89 3.07
CA TRP A 407 18.73 -22.85 2.34
C TRP A 407 17.60 -22.23 3.17
N ALA A 408 16.70 -23.06 3.72
CA ALA A 408 15.58 -22.58 4.53
C ALA A 408 16.05 -21.82 5.78
N CYS A 409 17.01 -22.37 6.53
CA CYS A 409 17.60 -21.70 7.70
C CYS A 409 18.24 -20.35 7.33
N GLY A 410 18.82 -20.22 6.13
CA GLY A 410 19.36 -18.95 5.65
C GLY A 410 18.28 -17.86 5.57
N HIS A 411 17.12 -18.18 4.98
CA HIS A 411 15.99 -17.25 4.90
C HIS A 411 15.35 -16.96 6.25
N LEU A 412 15.20 -17.98 7.10
CA LEU A 412 14.65 -17.82 8.45
C LEU A 412 15.55 -16.93 9.32
N LEU A 413 16.87 -17.11 9.26
CA LEU A 413 17.81 -16.33 10.05
C LEU A 413 17.86 -14.87 9.61
N VAL A 414 17.79 -14.58 8.30
CA VAL A 414 17.64 -13.19 7.82
C VAL A 414 16.31 -12.59 8.28
N THR A 415 15.22 -13.35 8.23
CA THR A 415 13.90 -12.88 8.69
C THR A 415 13.94 -12.57 10.19
N ALA A 416 14.51 -13.46 11.01
CA ALA A 416 14.64 -13.27 12.45
C ALA A 416 15.51 -12.06 12.81
N ILE A 417 16.70 -11.93 12.21
CA ILE A 417 17.57 -10.75 12.41
C ILE A 417 16.84 -9.48 11.98
N GLY A 418 16.13 -9.53 10.86
CA GLY A 418 15.34 -8.41 10.39
C GLY A 418 14.23 -8.03 11.35
N CYS A 419 13.56 -9.00 12.00
CA CYS A 419 12.50 -8.70 12.98
C CYS A 419 13.10 -7.94 14.17
N VAL A 420 14.24 -8.41 14.69
CA VAL A 420 14.96 -7.72 15.77
C VAL A 420 15.38 -6.32 15.35
N GLY A 421 16.00 -6.17 14.17
CA GLY A 421 16.50 -4.88 13.70
C GLY A 421 15.39 -3.87 13.42
N VAL A 422 14.28 -4.31 12.83
CA VAL A 422 13.11 -3.47 12.54
C VAL A 422 12.37 -3.11 13.83
N ALA A 423 12.21 -4.05 14.77
CA ALA A 423 11.64 -3.77 16.09
C ALA A 423 12.49 -2.75 16.86
N ALA A 424 13.81 -2.93 16.90
CA ALA A 424 14.71 -1.99 17.58
C ALA A 424 14.62 -0.59 16.98
N ALA A 425 14.59 -0.48 15.64
CA ALA A 425 14.49 0.80 14.97
C ALA A 425 13.12 1.47 15.17
N GLY A 426 12.02 0.69 15.15
CA GLY A 426 10.68 1.19 15.44
C GLY A 426 10.56 1.68 16.88
N GLY A 427 11.02 0.89 17.85
CA GLY A 427 10.96 1.25 19.27
C GLY A 427 11.80 2.49 19.58
N LEU A 428 13.01 2.60 19.00
CA LEU A 428 13.80 3.83 19.07
C LEU A 428 13.09 5.02 18.43
N ALA A 429 12.43 4.85 17.28
CA ALA A 429 11.75 5.94 16.59
C ALA A 429 10.53 6.46 17.37
N VAL A 430 9.70 5.57 17.95
CA VAL A 430 8.62 5.98 18.86
C VAL A 430 9.20 6.68 20.08
N GLY A 431 10.15 6.03 20.75
CA GLY A 431 10.69 6.53 22.01
C GLY A 431 11.42 7.86 21.86
N ILE A 432 12.18 8.07 20.78
CA ILE A 432 12.78 9.37 20.47
C ILE A 432 11.71 10.42 20.18
N GLY A 433 10.68 10.09 19.38
CA GLY A 433 9.58 10.99 19.10
C GLY A 433 8.89 11.43 20.39
N ALA A 434 8.51 10.46 21.22
CA ALA A 434 7.82 10.69 22.48
C ALA A 434 8.68 11.49 23.46
N ALA A 435 9.96 11.12 23.63
CA ALA A 435 10.89 11.83 24.50
C ALA A 435 11.10 13.30 24.09
N VAL A 436 11.08 13.60 22.78
CA VAL A 436 11.22 14.97 22.27
C VAL A 436 9.97 15.80 22.56
N THR A 437 8.78 15.19 22.49
CA THR A 437 7.51 15.91 22.65
C THR A 437 7.06 16.03 24.10
N THR A 438 7.26 15.00 24.92
CA THR A 438 6.89 15.00 26.35
C THR A 438 8.01 15.50 27.25
N GLY A 439 9.26 15.53 26.75
CA GLY A 439 10.44 15.85 27.54
C GLY A 439 10.98 14.69 28.39
N ASP A 440 10.36 13.51 28.33
CA ASP A 440 10.78 12.33 29.10
C ASP A 440 11.71 11.39 28.31
N SER A 441 13.01 11.48 28.60
CA SER A 441 14.03 10.64 27.96
C SER A 441 13.94 9.14 28.29
N SER A 442 13.23 8.74 29.36
CA SER A 442 13.09 7.34 29.75
C SER A 442 12.31 6.53 28.69
N LEU A 443 11.37 7.19 28.02
CA LEU A 443 10.53 6.63 26.95
C LEU A 443 11.35 6.05 25.78
N VAL A 444 12.59 6.53 25.55
CA VAL A 444 13.47 5.95 24.52
C VAL A 444 13.80 4.49 24.81
N ALA A 445 14.19 4.20 26.05
CA ALA A 445 14.55 2.85 26.46
C ALA A 445 13.31 1.98 26.64
N GLU A 446 12.23 2.54 27.20
CA GLU A 446 10.98 1.82 27.41
C GLU A 446 10.35 1.38 26.09
N MET A 447 10.21 2.28 25.11
CA MET A 447 9.62 1.93 23.81
C MET A 447 10.50 0.98 23.00
N LEU A 448 11.83 1.07 23.12
CA LEU A 448 12.76 0.10 22.54
C LEU A 448 12.50 -1.31 23.09
N TRP A 449 12.44 -1.45 24.41
CA TRP A 449 12.23 -2.76 25.03
C TRP A 449 10.81 -3.28 24.85
N ALA A 450 9.81 -2.41 24.92
CA ALA A 450 8.41 -2.75 24.68
C ALA A 450 8.23 -3.38 23.29
N LEU A 451 8.75 -2.76 22.23
CA LEU A 451 8.62 -3.34 20.88
C LEU A 451 9.49 -4.58 20.66
N LEU A 452 10.66 -4.67 21.32
CA LEU A 452 11.49 -5.88 21.29
C LEU A 452 10.84 -7.07 22.01
N ALA A 453 10.03 -6.83 23.05
CA ALA A 453 9.31 -7.87 23.78
C ALA A 453 8.31 -8.63 22.90
N TYR A 454 7.83 -8.01 21.80
CA TYR A 454 6.95 -8.65 20.82
C TYR A 454 7.68 -9.58 19.83
N VAL A 455 9.01 -9.53 19.72
CA VAL A 455 9.76 -10.32 18.73
C VAL A 455 9.53 -11.84 18.86
N PRO A 456 9.48 -12.44 20.07
CA PRO A 456 9.13 -13.85 20.23
C PRO A 456 7.72 -14.18 19.72
N ALA A 457 6.72 -13.35 20.03
CA ALA A 457 5.33 -13.52 19.57
C ALA A 457 5.23 -13.44 18.04
N VAL A 458 5.94 -12.48 17.44
CA VAL A 458 6.11 -12.39 15.97
C VAL A 458 6.76 -13.65 15.41
N GLY A 459 7.76 -14.20 16.12
CA GLY A 459 8.42 -15.45 15.78
C GLY A 459 7.46 -16.64 15.76
N VAL A 460 6.48 -16.71 16.67
CA VAL A 460 5.43 -17.74 16.67
C VAL A 460 4.57 -17.63 15.41
N LEU A 461 4.08 -16.43 15.07
CA LEU A 461 3.27 -16.20 13.87
C LEU A 461 4.03 -16.55 12.57
N ALA A 462 5.30 -16.11 12.48
CA ALA A 462 6.18 -16.46 11.37
C ALA A 462 6.46 -17.97 11.31
N GLY A 463 6.61 -18.63 12.48
CA GLY A 463 6.77 -20.06 12.62
C GLY A 463 5.57 -20.86 12.11
N VAL A 464 4.34 -20.40 12.41
CA VAL A 464 3.11 -21.00 11.85
C VAL A 464 3.11 -20.92 10.33
N ALA A 465 3.44 -19.75 9.76
CA ALA A 465 3.55 -19.60 8.31
C ALA A 465 4.61 -20.54 7.71
N PHE A 466 5.72 -20.74 8.42
CA PHE A 466 6.78 -21.66 8.00
C PHE A 466 6.32 -23.12 8.03
N VAL A 467 5.65 -23.56 9.10
CA VAL A 467 5.12 -24.93 9.22
C VAL A 467 4.09 -25.20 8.13
N LEU A 468 3.16 -24.26 7.90
CA LEU A 468 2.18 -24.36 6.82
C LEU A 468 2.87 -24.50 5.47
N TRP A 469 3.87 -23.66 5.17
CA TRP A 469 4.64 -23.79 3.94
C TRP A 469 5.39 -25.12 3.85
N ALA A 470 6.08 -25.55 4.91
CA ALA A 470 6.92 -26.73 4.91
C ALA A 470 6.12 -28.03 4.75
N TRP A 471 4.89 -28.09 5.26
CA TRP A 471 4.04 -29.28 5.19
C TRP A 471 3.11 -29.25 3.98
N VAL A 472 2.47 -28.11 3.73
CA VAL A 472 1.50 -27.95 2.63
C VAL A 472 1.72 -26.58 1.97
N PRO A 473 2.67 -26.45 1.02
CA PRO A 473 3.07 -25.16 0.43
C PRO A 473 1.90 -24.32 -0.11
N ARG A 474 0.82 -24.96 -0.58
CA ARG A 474 -0.40 -24.29 -1.06
C ARG A 474 -1.16 -23.54 0.03
N LEU A 475 -1.02 -23.95 1.29
CA LEU A 475 -1.67 -23.33 2.45
C LEU A 475 -0.78 -22.28 3.13
N ALA A 476 0.43 -22.02 2.63
CA ALA A 476 1.35 -21.05 3.22
C ALA A 476 0.69 -19.67 3.42
N ILE A 477 -0.18 -19.26 2.49
CA ILE A 477 -0.91 -17.98 2.57
C ILE A 477 -1.82 -17.88 3.80
N LEU A 478 -2.27 -19.01 4.37
CA LEU A 478 -3.08 -19.01 5.59
C LEU A 478 -2.28 -18.58 6.83
N GLY A 479 -0.95 -18.43 6.74
CA GLY A 479 -0.15 -17.82 7.80
C GLY A 479 -0.62 -16.41 8.19
N TRP A 480 -1.27 -15.68 7.28
CA TRP A 480 -1.86 -14.37 7.57
C TRP A 480 -3.08 -14.42 8.50
N VAL A 481 -3.77 -15.57 8.61
CA VAL A 481 -4.94 -15.72 9.48
C VAL A 481 -4.57 -15.45 10.93
N GLY A 482 -3.40 -15.92 11.39
CA GLY A 482 -2.91 -15.64 12.74
C GLY A 482 -2.69 -14.15 12.99
N LEU A 483 -2.18 -13.41 12.01
CA LEU A 483 -2.05 -11.96 12.12
C LEU A 483 -3.40 -11.26 12.21
N VAL A 484 -4.35 -11.62 11.34
CA VAL A 484 -5.70 -11.04 11.35
C VAL A 484 -6.38 -11.33 12.69
N TRP A 485 -6.25 -12.56 13.19
CA TRP A 485 -6.73 -12.93 14.50
C TRP A 485 -6.13 -12.08 15.61
N SER A 486 -4.79 -11.97 15.64
CA SER A 486 -4.10 -11.14 16.63
C SER A 486 -4.47 -9.66 16.54
N ALA A 487 -4.75 -9.14 15.35
CA ALA A 487 -5.23 -7.77 15.18
C ALA A 487 -6.65 -7.58 15.72
N VAL A 488 -7.56 -8.51 15.42
CA VAL A 488 -8.94 -8.49 15.93
C VAL A 488 -8.94 -8.58 17.45
N VAL A 489 -8.21 -9.54 18.02
CA VAL A 489 -8.11 -9.70 19.46
C VAL A 489 -7.44 -8.48 20.10
N GLY A 490 -6.27 -8.06 19.62
CA GLY A 490 -5.52 -6.97 20.24
C GLY A 490 -6.23 -5.62 20.19
N LEU A 491 -7.04 -5.35 19.16
CA LEU A 491 -7.71 -4.06 18.97
C LEU A 491 -9.18 -4.05 19.37
N LEU A 492 -9.87 -5.20 19.31
CA LEU A 492 -11.32 -5.27 19.43
C LEU A 492 -11.81 -6.24 20.53
N ALA A 493 -10.94 -6.96 21.24
CA ALA A 493 -11.39 -7.96 22.22
C ALA A 493 -12.31 -7.37 23.29
N GLN A 494 -11.97 -6.19 23.83
CA GLN A 494 -12.81 -5.51 24.83
C GLN A 494 -14.13 -5.03 24.23
N LEU A 495 -14.08 -4.49 23.00
CA LEU A 495 -15.27 -3.99 22.30
C LEU A 495 -16.26 -5.12 21.95
N LEU A 496 -15.74 -6.30 21.64
CA LEU A 496 -16.50 -7.48 21.24
C LEU A 496 -16.84 -8.41 22.41
N ASP A 497 -16.43 -8.06 23.64
CA ASP A 497 -16.60 -8.87 24.85
C ASP A 497 -16.14 -10.34 24.65
N LEU A 498 -14.94 -10.50 24.08
CA LEU A 498 -14.42 -11.84 23.75
C LEU A 498 -14.00 -12.61 25.01
N PRO A 499 -14.30 -13.92 25.11
CA PRO A 499 -13.84 -14.74 26.23
C PRO A 499 -12.30 -14.83 26.32
N ASP A 500 -11.73 -14.88 27.52
CA ASP A 500 -10.26 -14.94 27.76
C ASP A 500 -9.53 -16.07 27.01
N TRP A 501 -10.17 -17.23 26.85
CA TRP A 501 -9.59 -18.35 26.11
C TRP A 501 -9.42 -18.03 24.62
N VAL A 502 -10.26 -17.15 24.07
CA VAL A 502 -10.18 -16.66 22.68
C VAL A 502 -9.03 -15.67 22.55
N VAL A 503 -8.89 -14.77 23.52
CA VAL A 503 -7.85 -13.75 23.59
C VAL A 503 -6.46 -14.39 23.71
N SER A 504 -6.32 -15.34 24.62
CA SER A 504 -5.07 -16.07 24.88
C SER A 504 -4.57 -16.97 23.74
N LEU A 505 -5.37 -17.18 22.68
CA LEU A 505 -4.88 -17.82 21.45
C LEU A 505 -3.93 -16.91 20.66
N SER A 506 -4.00 -15.59 20.87
CA SER A 506 -3.09 -14.64 20.24
C SER A 506 -1.72 -14.72 20.91
N PRO A 507 -0.62 -14.98 20.17
CA PRO A 507 0.72 -14.95 20.74
C PRO A 507 1.10 -13.59 21.34
N LEU A 508 0.47 -12.51 20.87
CA LEU A 508 0.71 -11.15 21.33
C LEU A 508 0.15 -10.89 22.74
N ASP A 509 -0.84 -11.67 23.19
CA ASP A 509 -1.44 -11.55 24.54
C ASP A 509 -0.48 -12.00 25.66
N HIS A 510 0.50 -12.85 25.32
CA HIS A 510 1.49 -13.38 26.27
C HIS A 510 2.75 -12.53 26.38
N VAL A 511 2.77 -11.35 25.75
CA VAL A 511 3.89 -10.42 25.82
C VAL A 511 3.80 -9.66 27.16
N PRO A 512 4.90 -9.56 27.93
CA PRO A 512 4.88 -8.84 29.21
C PRO A 512 4.41 -7.40 29.02
N SER A 513 3.47 -6.97 29.87
CA SER A 513 2.95 -5.61 29.96
C SER A 513 4.01 -4.62 30.40
#